data_AF-A0A645IE04-F1
#
_entry.id   AF-A0A645IE04-F1
#
_cell.length_a   1.000
_cell.length_b   1.000
_cell.length_c   1.000
_cell.angle_alpha   90.00
_cell.angle_beta   90.00
_cell.angle_gamma   90.00
#
_symmetry.space_group_name_H-M   'P 1'
#
loop_
_entity.id
_entity.type
_entity.pdbx_description
1 polymer ?
#
loop_
_entity_poly.entity_id
_entity_poly.type
_entity_poly.pdbx_seq_one_letter_code
_entity_poly.pdbx_strand_id
1 'polypeptide(L)' 'MDLKYAISGETITTEGKVEKVYISGGTNSFILDGNEFRRNPWSFTPKEGKFYRLNYLPNSKYVVSYELISN' A
#
# COMPACT_ATOMS: atom_id res chain seq x y z
N MET A 1 -14.68 12.55 -7.94
CA MET A 1 -15.22 11.67 -9.02
C MET A 1 -14.04 10.90 -9.58
N ASP A 2 -13.82 9.76 -8.97
CA ASP A 2 -12.56 8.99 -8.98
C ASP A 2 -12.50 7.99 -10.15
N LEU A 3 -13.55 7.97 -10.96
CA LEU A 3 -13.68 7.17 -12.18
C LEU A 3 -12.55 7.43 -13.19
N LYS A 4 -12.12 8.70 -13.30
CA LYS A 4 -11.06 9.13 -14.25
C LYS A 4 -9.67 8.56 -13.92
N TYR A 5 -9.39 8.30 -12.66
CA TYR A 5 -8.12 7.65 -12.25
C TYR A 5 -8.19 6.13 -12.40
N ALA A 6 -9.35 5.52 -12.15
CA ALA A 6 -9.56 4.09 -12.38
C ALA A 6 -9.50 3.71 -13.88
N ILE A 7 -9.92 4.61 -14.77
CA ILE A 7 -9.88 4.41 -16.23
C ILE A 7 -8.49 4.70 -16.82
N SER A 8 -7.70 5.61 -16.22
CA SER A 8 -6.36 5.95 -16.73
C SER A 8 -5.25 4.99 -16.28
N GLY A 9 -5.48 4.18 -15.24
CA GLY A 9 -4.48 3.23 -14.73
C GLY A 9 -3.26 3.90 -14.08
N GLU A 10 -3.34 5.19 -13.78
CA GLU A 10 -2.25 5.94 -13.14
C GLU A 10 -2.12 5.51 -11.69
N THR A 11 -1.04 4.75 -11.43
CA THR A 11 -0.62 4.36 -10.09
C THR A 11 0.59 5.19 -9.70
N ILE A 12 0.68 5.52 -8.42
CA ILE A 12 1.87 6.16 -7.87
C ILE A 12 2.74 5.07 -7.25
N THR A 13 4.04 5.18 -7.47
CA THR A 13 5.04 4.33 -6.85
C THR A 13 5.63 5.03 -5.63
N THR A 14 5.77 4.29 -4.52
CA THR A 14 6.55 4.73 -3.35
C THR A 14 7.38 3.57 -2.82
N GLU A 15 8.45 3.90 -2.09
CA GLU A 15 9.36 2.94 -1.49
C GLU A 15 9.61 3.35 -0.04
N GLY A 16 9.65 2.38 0.87
CA GLY A 16 9.87 2.69 2.27
C GLY A 16 9.79 1.49 3.18
N LYS A 17 10.05 1.75 4.46
CA LYS A 17 9.98 0.75 5.52
C LYS A 17 8.57 0.67 6.08
N VAL A 18 8.04 -0.53 6.22
CA VAL A 18 6.79 -0.74 6.97
C VAL A 18 7.07 -0.54 8.44
N GLU A 19 6.42 0.44 9.03
CA GLU A 19 6.57 0.78 10.44
C GLU A 19 5.53 0.07 11.30
N LYS A 20 4.28 -0.03 10.81
CA LYS A 20 3.17 -0.59 11.57
C LYS A 20 2.11 -1.22 10.68
N VAL A 21 1.51 -2.33 11.11
CA VAL A 21 0.45 -3.01 10.36
C VAL A 21 -0.82 -3.14 11.22
N TYR A 22 -1.96 -2.68 10.71
CA TYR A 22 -3.26 -2.75 11.38
C TYR A 22 -4.12 -3.84 10.73
N ILE A 23 -4.41 -4.91 11.49
CA ILE A 23 -5.05 -6.14 10.96
C ILE A 23 -6.48 -6.33 11.49
N SER A 24 -6.96 -5.52 12.45
CA SER A 24 -8.28 -5.73 13.05
C SER A 24 -9.43 -5.11 12.25
N GLY A 25 -10.27 -5.97 11.66
CA GLY A 25 -11.72 -5.75 11.60
C GLY A 25 -12.27 -4.69 10.64
N GLY A 26 -11.53 -4.21 9.64
CA GLY A 26 -12.19 -3.46 8.55
C GLY A 26 -11.29 -2.71 7.57
N THR A 27 -10.28 -1.98 8.04
CA THR A 27 -9.52 -1.07 7.16
C THR A 27 -8.29 -1.69 6.52
N ASN A 28 -7.74 -2.77 7.09
CA ASN A 28 -6.54 -3.45 6.63
C ASN A 28 -5.48 -2.44 6.17
N SER A 29 -5.12 -1.49 7.03
CA SER A 29 -4.16 -0.45 6.72
C SER A 29 -2.79 -0.76 7.31
N PHE A 30 -1.77 -0.08 6.81
CA PHE A 30 -0.41 -0.17 7.34
C PHE A 30 0.32 1.15 7.09
N ILE A 31 1.34 1.43 7.89
CA ILE A 31 2.19 2.61 7.76
C ILE A 31 3.48 2.21 7.05
N LEU A 32 3.81 2.91 5.98
CA LEU A 32 5.10 2.84 5.28
C LEU A 32 5.70 4.24 5.24
N ASP A 33 6.86 4.42 5.86
CA ASP A 33 7.57 5.70 5.96
C ASP A 33 6.65 6.88 6.36
N GLY A 34 5.96 6.72 7.50
CA GLY A 34 5.00 7.70 8.04
C GLY A 34 3.67 7.81 7.29
N ASN A 35 3.51 7.14 6.14
CA ASN A 35 2.30 7.24 5.31
C ASN A 35 1.39 6.02 5.48
N GLU A 36 0.11 6.26 5.74
CA GLU A 36 -0.89 5.17 5.79
C GLU A 36 -1.33 4.73 4.39
N PHE A 37 -1.29 3.42 4.15
CA PHE A 37 -1.76 2.76 2.95
C PHE A 37 -2.80 1.70 3.28
N ARG A 38 -3.68 1.41 2.31
CA ARG A 38 -4.66 0.32 2.37
C ARG A 38 -4.17 -0.85 1.55
N ARG A 39 -4.27 -2.07 2.09
CA ARG A 39 -3.89 -3.31 1.40
C ARG A 39 -5.10 -4.19 1.14
N ASN A 40 -4.96 -5.07 0.15
CA ASN A 40 -5.81 -6.24 0.04
C ASN A 40 -5.39 -7.30 1.08
N PRO A 41 -6.21 -7.64 2.09
CA PRO A 41 -5.81 -8.60 3.13
C PRO A 41 -5.54 -10.01 2.60
N TRP A 42 -6.10 -10.36 1.44
CA TRP A 42 -5.97 -11.68 0.83
C TRP A 42 -4.71 -11.83 -0.03
N SER A 43 -4.22 -10.74 -0.63
CA SER A 43 -3.08 -10.80 -1.54
C SER A 43 -1.80 -10.28 -0.90
N PHE A 44 -1.87 -9.30 -0.01
CA PHE A 44 -0.68 -8.64 0.53
C PHE A 44 -0.69 -8.65 2.05
N THR A 45 0.37 -9.21 2.65
CA THR A 45 0.60 -9.15 4.10
C THR A 45 1.95 -8.46 4.36
N PRO A 46 1.97 -7.13 4.50
CA PRO A 46 3.18 -6.39 4.84
C PRO A 46 3.70 -6.85 6.20
N LYS A 47 5.03 -6.89 6.33
CA LYS A 47 5.71 -7.22 7.58
C LYS A 47 6.41 -5.99 8.12
N GLU A 48 6.18 -5.69 9.40
CA GLU A 48 6.87 -4.60 10.10
C GLU A 48 8.39 -4.79 10.01
N GLY A 49 9.11 -3.70 9.80
CA GLY A 49 10.56 -3.69 9.65
C GLY A 49 11.08 -4.00 8.24
N LYS A 50 10.24 -4.47 7.31
CA LYS A 50 10.64 -4.76 5.93
C LYS A 50 10.46 -3.55 5.01
N PHE A 51 11.28 -3.48 3.96
CA PHE A 51 11.19 -2.47 2.92
C PHE A 51 10.38 -2.99 1.75
N TYR A 52 9.44 -2.17 1.27
CA TYR A 52 8.62 -2.51 0.12
C TYR A 52 8.59 -1.35 -0.86
N ARG A 53 8.54 -1.70 -2.14
CA ARG A 53 8.10 -0.82 -3.22
C ARG A 53 6.63 -1.08 -3.45
N LEU A 54 5.81 -0.04 -3.38
CA LEU A 54 4.36 -0.13 -3.56
C LEU A 54 3.94 0.67 -4.78
N ASN A 55 3.05 0.09 -5.59
CA ASN A 55 2.23 0.83 -6.53
C ASN A 55 0.82 0.94 -5.96
N TYR A 56 0.29 2.16 -5.88
CA TYR A 56 -1.00 2.44 -5.25
C TYR A 56 -1.83 3.47 -6.00
N LEU A 57 -3.13 3.47 -5.74
CA LEU A 57 -4.06 4.47 -6.28
C LEU A 57 -4.00 5.77 -5.47
N PRO A 58 -3.79 6.95 -6.12
CA PRO A 58 -3.48 8.20 -5.42
C PRO A 58 -4.55 8.67 -4.42
N ASN A 59 -5.84 8.57 -4.76
CA ASN A 59 -6.93 9.04 -3.89
C ASN A 59 -7.20 8.10 -2.72
N SER A 60 -7.21 6.79 -2.97
CA SER A 60 -7.58 5.79 -1.95
C SER A 60 -6.39 5.23 -1.18
N LYS A 61 -5.16 5.56 -1.59
CA LYS A 61 -3.90 4.94 -1.14
C LYS A 61 -3.96 3.41 -1.11
N TYR A 62 -4.71 2.84 -2.05
CA TYR A 62 -4.93 1.41 -2.13
C TYR A 62 -3.83 0.76 -2.95
N VAL A 63 -3.10 -0.18 -2.34
CA VAL A 63 -1.99 -0.88 -2.97
C VAL A 63 -2.53 -1.87 -4.00
N VAL A 64 -2.06 -1.71 -5.24
CA VAL A 64 -2.38 -2.60 -6.36
C VAL A 64 -1.28 -3.61 -6.65
N SER A 65 -0.03 -3.26 -6.36
CA SER A 65 1.13 -4.16 -6.50
C SER A 65 2.21 -3.77 -5.51
N TYR A 66 3.01 -4.75 -5.11
CA TYR A 66 4.07 -4.57 -4.14
C TYR A 66 5.26 -5.47 -4.48
N GLU A 67 6.46 -5.02 -4.13
CA GLU A 67 7.69 -5.77 -4.26
C GLU A 67 8.48 -5.66 -2.95
N LEU A 68 8.96 -6.80 -2.44
CA LEU A 68 9.82 -6.83 -1.27
C LEU A 68 11.23 -6.45 -1.68
N ILE A 69 11.71 -5.30 -1.19
CA ILE A 69 13.09 -4.87 -1.39
C ILE A 69 13.88 -5.38 -0.19
N SER A 70 14.50 -6.55 -0.33
CA SER A 70 15.37 -7.08 0.71
C SER A 70 16.78 -6.53 0.47
N ASN A 71 17.24 -5.67 1.37
CA ASN A 71 18.68 -5.37 1.49
C ASN A 71 19.35 -6.43 2.38
#